data_AF-A0A495YCL4-F1
#
_entry.id   AF-A0A495YCL4-F1
#
_cell.length_a   1.000
_cell.length_b   1.000
_cell.length_c   1.000
_cell.angle_alpha   90.00
_cell.angle_beta   90.00
_cell.angle_gamma   90.00
#
_symmetry.space_group_name_H-M   'P 1'
#
loop_
_entity.id
_entity.type
_entity.pdbx_description
1 polymer ?
#
loop_
_entity_poly.entity_id
_entity_poly.type
_entity_poly.pdbx_seq_one_letter_code
_entity_poly.pdbx_strand_id
1 'polypeptide(L)'
;MRKPKKVSRSLSLPRQLGGAERGLAIANGTITTLLCYSAMTPAFLVVGIGIHWVLRWLSSTDPWWKEVLIVYNRYPDVHEPLPTTKFSVRFKRPYGFDQDLQC
;
A
#
# COMPACT_ATOMS: atom_id res chain seq x y z
N MET A 1 -8.37 21.46 23.01
CA MET A 1 -8.72 20.20 22.31
C MET A 1 -9.05 20.52 20.85
N ARG A 2 -8.36 19.94 19.86
CA ARG A 2 -8.66 20.16 18.44
C ARG A 2 -9.93 19.40 18.07
N LYS A 3 -10.86 20.04 17.35
CA LYS A 3 -12.09 19.38 16.89
C LYS A 3 -11.77 18.33 15.82
N PRO A 4 -12.43 17.16 15.86
CA PRO A 4 -12.35 16.16 14.79
C PRO A 4 -12.75 16.76 13.44
N LYS A 5 -11.81 16.85 12.49
CA LYS A 5 -12.15 17.19 11.10
C LYS A 5 -12.68 15.93 10.42
N LYS A 6 -13.89 15.99 9.86
CA LYS A 6 -14.39 14.94 8.96
C LYS A 6 -13.44 14.88 7.77
N VAL A 7 -12.77 13.75 7.59
CA VAL A 7 -11.93 13.50 6.42
C VAL A 7 -12.63 12.48 5.54
N SER A 8 -12.47 12.63 4.23
CA SER A 8 -13.01 11.67 3.26
C SER A 8 -12.45 10.27 3.54
N ARG A 9 -13.32 9.27 3.58
CA ARG A 9 -12.96 7.85 3.75
C ARG A 9 -11.96 7.35 2.69
N SER A 10 -11.90 8.01 1.53
CA SER A 10 -10.93 7.70 0.48
C SER A 10 -9.48 8.08 0.83
N LEU A 11 -9.27 8.98 1.80
CA LEU A 11 -7.95 9.41 2.28
C LEU A 11 -7.45 8.54 3.44
N SER A 12 -8.35 7.86 4.16
CA SER A 12 -8.00 6.99 5.29
C SER A 12 -7.80 5.52 4.92
N LEU A 13 -8.14 5.11 3.70
CA LEU A 13 -8.06 3.72 3.25
C LEU A 13 -6.90 3.48 2.28
N PRO A 14 -6.34 2.25 2.24
CA PRO A 14 -5.35 1.88 1.24
C PRO A 14 -5.91 2.08 -0.17
N ARG A 15 -5.11 2.71 -1.05
CA ARG A 15 -5.49 2.85 -2.45
C ARG A 15 -5.47 1.46 -3.10
N GLN A 16 -6.50 1.16 -3.88
CA GLN A 16 -6.62 -0.14 -4.54
C GLN A 16 -6.55 -0.02 -6.07
N LEU A 17 -6.03 -1.05 -6.73
CA LEU A 17 -6.08 -1.27 -8.17
C LEU A 17 -6.66 -2.66 -8.43
N GLY A 18 -7.77 -2.72 -9.18
CA GLY A 18 -8.44 -4.01 -9.46
C GLY A 18 -8.99 -4.74 -8.23
N GLY A 19 -9.09 -4.06 -7.08
CA GLY A 19 -9.53 -4.63 -5.80
C GLY A 19 -8.39 -5.18 -4.93
N ALA A 20 -7.15 -5.19 -5.41
CA ALA A 20 -5.95 -5.41 -4.60
C ALA A 20 -5.35 -4.07 -4.16
N GLU A 21 -4.55 -4.05 -3.09
CA GLU A 21 -3.78 -2.85 -2.72
C GLU A 21 -2.86 -2.41 -3.87
N ARG A 22 -2.78 -1.10 -4.12
CA ARG A 22 -2.11 -0.50 -5.28
C ARG A 22 -0.65 -0.92 -5.39
N GLY A 23 0.12 -0.84 -4.31
CA GLY A 23 1.54 -1.22 -4.29
C GLY A 23 1.75 -2.69 -4.63
N LEU A 24 1.00 -3.59 -4.00
CA LEU A 24 1.06 -5.02 -4.26
C LEU A 24 0.58 -5.38 -5.68
N ALA A 25 -0.46 -4.70 -6.17
CA ALA A 25 -0.94 -4.87 -7.53
C ALA A 25 0.13 -4.48 -8.57
N ILE A 26 0.81 -3.35 -8.35
CA ILE A 26 1.93 -2.90 -9.20
C ILE A 26 3.07 -3.91 -9.13
N ALA A 27 3.50 -4.31 -7.93
CA ALA A 27 4.59 -5.28 -7.74
C ALA A 27 4.30 -6.63 -8.43
N ASN A 28 3.07 -7.14 -8.30
CA ASN A 28 2.66 -8.35 -9.00
C ASN A 28 2.70 -8.18 -10.52
N GLY A 29 2.17 -7.06 -11.02
CA GLY A 29 2.18 -6.74 -12.45
C GLY A 29 3.61 -6.62 -13.01
N THR A 30 4.52 -5.96 -12.29
CA THR A 30 5.92 -5.81 -12.72
C THR A 30 6.65 -7.14 -12.72
N ILE A 31 6.53 -7.95 -11.66
CA ILE A 31 7.14 -9.29 -11.59
C ILE A 31 6.59 -10.19 -12.70
N THR A 32 5.28 -10.20 -12.91
CA THR A 32 4.65 -10.99 -13.97
C THR A 32 5.19 -10.60 -15.35
N THR A 33 5.27 -9.30 -15.63
CA THR A 33 5.80 -8.79 -16.90
C THR A 33 7.27 -9.16 -17.08
N LEU A 34 8.06 -9.05 -16.02
CA LEU A 34 9.48 -9.37 -16.03
C LEU A 34 9.72 -10.88 -16.26
N LEU A 35 8.91 -11.75 -15.66
CA LEU A 35 8.96 -13.19 -15.89
C LEU A 35 8.56 -13.56 -17.32
N CYS A 36 7.46 -12.99 -17.84
CA CYS A 36 7.04 -13.20 -19.22
C CYS A 36 8.13 -12.77 -20.21
N TYR A 37 8.77 -11.63 -19.95
CA TYR A 37 9.86 -11.10 -20.77
C TYR A 37 11.11 -11.99 -20.67
N SER A 38 11.56 -12.31 -19.46
CA SER A 38 12.78 -13.09 -19.24
C SER A 38 12.69 -14.51 -19.80
N ALA A 39 11.51 -15.14 -19.71
CA ALA A 39 11.30 -16.49 -20.21
C ALA A 39 10.73 -16.52 -21.65
N MET A 40 10.53 -15.34 -22.26
CA MET A 40 9.95 -15.17 -23.61
C MET A 40 8.66 -15.97 -23.80
N THR A 41 7.85 -16.10 -22.76
CA THR A 41 6.60 -16.88 -22.76
C THR A 41 5.50 -16.14 -22.01
N PRO A 42 4.27 -16.09 -22.56
CA PRO A 42 3.13 -15.48 -21.87
C PRO A 42 2.55 -16.37 -20.75
N ALA A 43 3.07 -17.58 -20.53
CA ALA A 43 2.53 -18.52 -19.56
C ALA A 43 2.43 -17.95 -18.12
N PHE A 44 3.35 -17.07 -17.75
CA PHE A 44 3.36 -16.43 -16.43
C PHE A 44 2.19 -15.44 -16.22
N LEU A 45 1.49 -15.02 -17.28
CA LEU A 45 0.26 -14.22 -17.15
C LEU A 45 -0.80 -14.97 -16.33
N VAL A 46 -0.95 -16.28 -16.53
CA VAL A 46 -1.92 -17.10 -15.78
C VAL A 46 -1.59 -17.09 -14.29
N VAL A 47 -0.30 -17.25 -13.96
CA VAL A 47 0.19 -17.18 -12.58
C VAL A 47 -0.04 -15.79 -11.99
N GLY A 48 0.33 -14.74 -12.72
CA GLY A 48 0.13 -13.35 -12.30
C GLY A 48 -1.33 -12.98 -12.05
N ILE A 49 -2.25 -13.46 -12.90
CA ILE A 49 -3.70 -13.31 -12.71
C ILE A 49 -4.16 -14.05 -11.45
N GLY A 50 -3.69 -15.29 -11.24
CA GLY A 50 -4.01 -16.06 -10.04
C GLY A 50 -3.57 -15.35 -8.76
N ILE A 51 -2.32 -14.87 -8.72
CA ILE A 51 -1.80 -14.10 -7.58
C ILE A 51 -2.61 -12.81 -7.39
N HIS A 52 -2.92 -12.08 -8.46
CA HIS A 52 -3.71 -10.86 -8.35
C HIS A 52 -5.11 -11.11 -7.77
N TRP A 53 -5.74 -12.23 -8.15
CA TRP A 53 -7.04 -12.61 -7.61
C TRP A 53 -6.97 -12.96 -6.12
N VAL A 54 -5.92 -13.65 -5.68
CA VAL A 54 -5.67 -13.91 -4.25
C VAL A 54 -5.45 -12.60 -3.49
N LEU A 55 -4.64 -11.68 -4.02
CA LEU A 55 -4.41 -10.37 -3.41
C LEU A 55 -5.70 -9.56 -3.28
N ARG A 56 -6.57 -9.61 -4.30
CA ARG A 56 -7.91 -9.03 -4.25
C ARG A 56 -8.76 -9.67 -3.16
N TRP A 57 -8.77 -11.00 -3.08
CA TRP A 57 -9.56 -11.73 -2.08
C TRP A 57 -9.12 -11.42 -0.65
N LEU A 58 -7.82 -11.38 -0.38
CA LEU A 58 -7.28 -10.95 0.92
C LEU A 58 -7.69 -9.51 1.24
N SER A 59 -7.60 -8.61 0.25
CA SER A 59 -7.94 -7.20 0.40
C SER A 59 -9.44 -6.95 0.62
N SER A 60 -10.32 -7.86 0.19
CA SER A 60 -11.78 -7.76 0.38
C SER A 60 -12.28 -8.45 1.64
N THR A 61 -11.63 -9.54 2.05
CA THR A 61 -12.17 -10.49 3.03
C THR A 61 -11.51 -10.39 4.38
N ASP A 62 -10.21 -10.06 4.43
CA ASP A 62 -9.44 -10.07 5.67
C ASP A 62 -9.33 -8.65 6.27
N PRO A 63 -9.99 -8.39 7.42
CA PRO A 63 -9.89 -7.10 8.11
C PRO A 63 -8.50 -6.86 8.70
N TRP A 64 -7.77 -7.90 9.10
CA TRP A 64 -6.43 -7.79 9.65
C TRP A 64 -5.40 -7.44 8.57
N TRP A 65 -5.51 -8.08 7.40
CA TRP A 65 -4.72 -7.71 6.22
C TRP A 65 -4.84 -6.22 5.88
N LYS A 66 -6.05 -5.68 5.99
CA LYS A 66 -6.32 -4.26 5.77
C LYS A 66 -5.68 -3.36 6.82
N GLU A 67 -5.70 -3.74 8.09
CA GLU A 67 -5.02 -2.99 9.17
C GLU A 67 -3.50 -2.93 8.93
N VAL A 68 -2.87 -4.05 8.59
CA VAL A 68 -1.44 -4.10 8.26
C VAL A 68 -1.13 -3.15 7.10
N LEU A 69 -1.92 -3.19 6.02
CA LEU A 69 -1.74 -2.30 4.88
C LEU A 69 -1.96 -0.82 5.23
N ILE A 70 -2.91 -0.50 6.12
CA ILE A 70 -3.11 0.88 6.61
C ILE A 70 -1.88 1.36 7.37
N VAL A 71 -1.28 0.51 8.22
CA VAL A 71 -0.05 0.84 8.95
C VAL A 71 1.09 1.10 7.97
N TYR A 72 1.31 0.22 6.99
CA TYR A 72 2.35 0.43 5.97
C TYR A 72 2.12 1.68 5.13
N ASN A 73 0.87 1.92 4.70
CA ASN A 73 0.48 3.11 3.96
C ASN A 73 0.41 4.38 4.84
N ARG A 74 0.65 4.25 6.16
CA ARG A 74 0.85 5.37 7.08
C ARG A 74 2.28 5.87 7.15
N TYR A 75 3.25 5.03 6.78
CA TYR A 75 4.67 5.37 6.75
C TYR A 75 5.33 5.51 5.36
N PRO A 76 4.62 5.64 4.21
CA PRO A 76 5.26 5.66 2.89
C PRO A 76 6.14 6.92 2.70
N ASP A 77 5.87 7.98 3.46
CA ASP A 77 6.59 9.25 3.38
C ASP A 77 7.83 9.29 4.31
N VAL A 78 8.13 8.20 5.03
CA VAL A 78 9.23 8.14 5.99
C VAL A 78 10.31 7.16 5.54
N HIS A 79 10.75 7.32 4.29
CA HIS A 79 12.06 6.83 3.92
C HIS A 79 13.09 7.94 4.21
N GLU A 80 13.52 8.09 5.46
CA GLU A 80 14.79 8.76 5.76
C GLU A 80 15.91 7.73 5.55
N PRO A 81 16.70 7.82 4.47
CA PRO A 81 17.75 6.82 4.18
C PRO A 81 18.96 6.92 5.12
N LEU A 82 19.00 7.93 6.00
CA LEU A 82 20.11 8.21 6.90
C LEU A 82 19.65 8.02 8.36
N PRO A 83 20.49 7.42 9.24
CA PRO A 83 20.18 7.31 10.66
C PRO A 83 20.31 8.69 11.31
N THR A 84 19.23 9.46 11.31
CA THR A 84 19.16 10.70 12.09
C THR A 84 18.82 10.34 13.55
N THR A 85 19.47 11.03 14.49
CA THR A 85 19.45 10.74 15.94
C THR A 85 18.12 11.03 16.65
N LYS A 86 17.04 11.34 15.91
CA LYS A 86 15.73 11.69 16.48
C LYS A 86 14.63 10.77 15.96
N PHE A 87 14.50 9.60 16.62
CA PHE A 87 13.44 8.61 16.37
C PHE A 87 12.01 9.19 16.35
N SER A 88 11.74 10.29 17.08
CA SER A 88 10.40 10.91 17.13
C SER A 88 9.99 11.65 15.86
N VAL A 89 10.94 12.06 15.02
CA VAL A 89 10.66 12.76 13.75
C VAL A 89 10.33 11.76 12.64
N ARG A 90 10.88 10.54 12.74
CA ARG A 90 10.60 9.40 11.84
C ARG A 90 9.13 8.96 11.83
N PHE A 91 8.32 9.32 12.82
CA PHE A 91 6.90 8.93 12.85
C PHE A 91 5.95 10.07 12.51
N LYS A 92 6.47 11.24 12.12
CA LYS A 92 5.65 12.41 11.83
C LYS A 92 5.52 12.57 10.32
N ARG A 93 4.31 12.41 9.78
CA ARG A 93 4.05 12.69 8.36
C ARG A 93 4.40 14.16 8.03
N PRO A 94 4.86 14.46 6.80
CA PRO A 94 5.09 15.83 6.37
C PRO A 94 3.85 16.70 6.54
N TYR A 95 4.04 17.98 6.90
CA TYR A 95 2.94 18.92 7.07
C TYR A 95 2.10 19.02 5.78
N GLY A 96 0.81 18.72 5.87
CA GLY A 96 -0.12 18.69 4.73
C GLY A 96 -0.37 17.29 4.12
N PHE A 97 0.47 16.29 4.40
CA PHE A 97 0.23 14.90 4.00
C PHE A 97 -0.53 14.16 5.10
N ASP A 98 -1.83 14.42 5.25
CA ASP A 98 -2.71 13.63 6.13
C ASP A 98 -2.28 13.59 7.62
N GLN A 99 -1.43 14.53 8.06
CA GLN A 99 -0.90 14.56 9.42
C GLN A 99 -1.97 14.88 10.50
N ASP A 100 -3.08 15.49 10.10
CA ASP A 100 -4.22 15.86 10.96
C ASP A 100 -5.43 14.93 10.78
N LEU A 101 -5.28 13.82 10.05
CA LEU A 101 -6.29 12.77 9.99
C LEU A 101 -6.41 12.09 11.35
N GLN A 102 -7.62 12.02 11.88
CA GLN A 102 -7.86 11.30 13.11
C GLN A 102 -7.77 9.79 12.87
N CYS A 103 -7.12 9.14 13.82
CA CYS A 103 -7.04 7.69 14.01
C CYS A 103 -8.42 7.06 13.94
#